data_AF-A0AAJ2C021-F1
#
_entry.id   AF-A0AAJ2C021-F1
#
_cell.length_a   1.000
_cell.length_b   1.000
_cell.length_c   1.000
_cell.angle_alpha   90.00
_cell.angle_beta   90.00
_cell.angle_gamma   90.00
#
_symmetry.space_group_name_H-M   'P 1'
#
loop_
_entity.id
_entity.type
_entity.pdbx_description
1 polymer ?
#
loop_
_entity_poly.entity_id
_entity_poly.type
_entity_poly.pdbx_seq_one_letter_code
_entity_poly.pdbx_strand_id
1 'polypeptide(L)' 'MASPGCPTCQGSGWVCEHHPDSPSAVTTTNGCACGAPAENCDCNPDGKAEFAVVYASVEPVKESIS' A
#
# COMPACT_ATOMS: atom_id res chain seq x y z
N MET A 1 -1.78 9.57 10.65
CA MET A 1 -2.35 8.53 9.77
C MET A 1 -2.64 9.22 8.46
N ALA A 2 -2.37 8.56 7.33
CA ALA A 2 -2.71 9.10 6.02
C ALA A 2 -4.20 9.49 5.98
N SER A 3 -4.51 10.63 5.36
CA SER A 3 -5.89 11.07 5.19
C SER A 3 -6.57 10.18 4.13
N PRO A 4 -7.64 9.42 4.45
CA PRO A 4 -8.22 8.40 3.56
C PRO A 4 -8.72 8.94 2.21
N GLY A 5 -9.00 10.24 2.12
CA GLY A 5 -9.47 10.93 0.92
C GLY A 5 -8.42 11.81 0.23
N CYS A 6 -7.13 11.67 0.55
CA CYS A 6 -6.11 12.49 -0.10
C CYS A 6 -6.05 12.20 -1.61
N PRO A 7 -6.31 13.20 -2.48
CA PRO A 7 -6.39 12.97 -3.92
C PRO A 7 -5.02 12.67 -4.55
N THR A 8 -3.93 13.16 -3.95
CA THR A 8 -2.56 12.97 -4.44
C THR A 8 -2.10 11.52 -4.30
N CYS A 9 -2.25 10.93 -3.12
CA CYS A 9 -1.86 9.54 -2.88
C CYS A 9 -3.00 8.52 -3.00
N GLN A 10 -4.23 8.98 -3.27
CA GLN A 10 -5.46 8.17 -3.31
C GLN A 10 -5.68 7.36 -2.01
N GLY A 11 -5.40 7.98 -0.87
CA GLY A 11 -5.57 7.37 0.45
C GLY A 11 -4.48 6.36 0.87
N SER A 12 -3.49 6.05 0.02
CA SER A 12 -2.41 5.11 0.40
C SER A 12 -1.44 5.70 1.43
N GLY A 13 -1.26 7.03 1.43
CA GLY A 13 -0.24 7.74 2.19
C GLY A 13 1.12 7.84 1.49
N TRP A 14 1.23 7.41 0.24
CA TRP A 14 2.49 7.34 -0.50
C TRP A 14 2.39 7.87 -1.93
N VAL A 15 3.39 8.62 -2.35
CA VAL A 15 3.51 9.19 -3.70
C VAL A 15 4.78 8.68 -4.38
N CYS A 16 4.91 8.89 -5.68
CA CYS A 16 6.12 8.51 -6.41
C CYS A 16 7.25 9.50 -6.12
N GLU A 17 8.43 9.01 -5.73
CA GLU A 17 9.59 9.87 -5.40
C GLU A 17 10.03 10.79 -6.56
N HIS A 18 9.79 10.36 -7.81
CA HIS A 18 10.13 11.17 -9.00
C HIS A 18 8.97 12.06 -9.48
N HIS A 19 7.74 11.73 -9.08
CA HIS A 19 6.51 12.45 -9.48
C HIS A 19 5.62 12.60 -8.24
N PRO A 20 5.94 13.53 -7.32
CA PRO A 20 5.32 13.62 -5.99
C PRO A 20 3.83 14.00 -6.01
N ASP A 21 3.36 14.48 -7.16
CA ASP A 21 1.97 14.76 -7.48
C ASP A 21 1.19 13.53 -7.97
N SER A 22 1.86 12.40 -8.15
CA SER A 22 1.28 11.13 -8.58
C SER A 22 1.35 10.05 -7.49
N PRO A 23 0.32 9.19 -7.33
CA PRO A 23 0.37 8.08 -6.38
C PRO A 23 1.50 7.10 -6.73
N SER A 24 2.11 6.47 -5.73
CA SER A 24 3.10 5.43 -5.98
C SER A 24 2.46 4.13 -6.49
N ALA A 25 3.02 3.53 -7.54
CA ALA A 25 2.61 2.20 -8.01
C ALA A 25 2.99 1.07 -7.03
N VAL A 26 3.85 1.34 -6.03
CA VAL A 26 4.23 0.36 -5.00
C VAL A 26 3.05 0.04 -4.07
N THR A 27 2.22 1.03 -3.78
CA THR A 27 1.14 0.94 -2.78
C THR A 27 -0.25 1.16 -3.36
N THR A 28 -0.34 1.74 -4.55
CA THR A 28 -1.60 2.11 -5.19
C THR A 28 -1.69 1.46 -6.56
N THR A 29 -2.73 0.65 -6.78
CA THR A 29 -3.05 0.10 -8.10
C THR A 29 -3.21 1.24 -9.11
N ASN A 30 -2.57 1.15 -10.27
CA ASN A 30 -2.52 2.21 -11.29
C ASN A 30 -1.81 3.51 -10.84
N GLY A 31 -0.91 3.44 -9.86
CA GLY A 31 0.01 4.53 -9.55
C GLY A 31 1.03 4.79 -10.68
N CYS A 32 1.96 5.71 -10.44
CA CYS A 32 2.96 6.14 -11.41
C CYS A 32 3.79 4.97 -11.94
N ALA A 33 3.75 4.74 -13.26
CA ALA A 33 4.39 3.60 -13.93
C ALA A 33 5.89 3.79 -14.21
N CYS A 34 6.53 4.82 -13.67
CA CYS A 34 7.95 5.12 -13.95
C CYS A 34 8.95 4.17 -13.27
N GLY A 35 8.50 3.35 -12.32
CA GLY A 35 9.34 2.38 -11.60
C GLY A 35 10.16 2.97 -10.45
N ALA A 36 10.01 4.27 -10.16
CA ALA A 36 10.65 4.89 -9.00
C ALA A 36 10.03 4.40 -7.67
N PRO A 37 10.78 4.48 -6.56
CA PRO A 37 10.27 4.14 -5.24
C PRO A 37 9.10 5.01 -4.78
N ALA A 38 8.51 4.60 -3.66
CA ALA A 38 7.50 5.38 -2.94
C ALA A 38 8.18 6.32 -1.93
N GLU A 39 7.65 7.53 -1.80
CA GLU A 39 7.96 8.46 -0.71
C GLU A 39 6.69 8.83 0.08
N ASN A 40 6.87 9.44 1.24
CA ASN A 40 5.77 9.87 2.09
C ASN A 40 4.95 10.95 1.38
N CYS A 41 3.63 10.77 1.34
CA CYS A 41 2.74 11.88 0.98
C CYS A 41 2.73 12.92 2.11
N ASP A 42 2.50 14.19 1.79
CA ASP A 42 2.31 15.27 2.78
C ASP A 42 1.17 14.97 3.78
N CYS A 43 0.17 14.17 3.40
CA CYS A 43 -0.89 13.75 4.31
C CYS A 43 -0.46 12.64 5.28
N ASN A 44 0.72 12.05 5.11
CA ASN A 44 1.34 11.00 5.92
C ASN A 44 2.84 11.29 6.15
N PRO A 45 3.20 12.44 6.77
CA PRO A 45 4.59 12.89 6.85
C PRO A 45 5.48 11.93 7.67
N ASP A 46 4.88 11.20 8.61
CA ASP A 46 5.57 10.22 9.46
C ASP A 46 5.69 8.83 8.82
N GLY A 47 5.22 8.63 7.59
CA GLY A 47 5.30 7.34 6.89
C GLY A 47 4.58 6.19 7.61
N LYS A 48 3.46 6.48 8.29
CA LYS A 48 2.71 5.45 9.03
C LYS A 48 2.11 4.46 8.03
N ALA A 49 2.44 3.18 8.19
CA ALA A 49 1.86 2.08 7.45
C ALA A 49 1.17 1.11 8.42
N GLU A 50 0.00 0.61 8.03
CA GLU A 50 -0.66 -0.50 8.72
C GLU A 50 -0.41 -1.79 7.94
N PHE A 51 0.00 -2.85 8.65
CA PHE A 51 0.20 -4.17 8.07
C PHE A 51 -0.70 -5.17 8.78
N ALA A 52 -1.43 -5.98 8.01
CA ALA A 52 -2.15 -7.11 8.55
C ALA A 52 -1.20 -8.29 8.73
N VAL A 53 -1.16 -8.85 9.93
CA VAL A 53 -0.44 -10.10 10.18
C VAL A 53 -1.28 -11.25 9.62
N VAL A 54 -0.71 -12.02 8.69
CA VAL A 54 -1.35 -13.22 8.13
C VAL A 54 -0.69 -14.45 8.75
N TYR A 55 -1.47 -15.28 9.44
CA TYR A 55 -1.02 -16.57 9.97
C TYR A 55 -1.38 -17.68 8.99
N ALA A 56 -0.36 -18.34 8.42
CA ALA A 56 -0.54 -19.56 7.64
C ALA A 56 -0.33 -20.79 8.52
N SER A 57 -1.24 -21.77 8.45
CA SER A 57 -1.06 -23.08 9.07
C SER A 57 -0.41 -24.06 8.08
N VAL A 58 0.46 -24.93 8.59
CA VAL A 58 1.05 -26.05 7.83
C VAL A 58 0.24 -27.35 7.98
N GLU A 59 -0.86 -27.33 8.74
CA GLU A 59 -1.68 -28.51 8.93
C GLU A 59 -2.45 -28.85 7.64
N PRO A 60 -2.37 -30.09 7.14
CA PRO A 60 -3.11 -30.48 5.96
C PRO A 60 -4.62 -30.50 6.24
N VAL A 61 -5.40 -29.85 5.37
CA VAL A 61 -6.86 -29.93 5.40
C VAL A 61 -7.25 -31.37 5.09
N LYS A 62 -7.75 -32.11 6.09
CA LYS A 62 -8.37 -33.42 5.86
C LYS A 62 -9.78 -33.18 5.35
N GLU A 63 -9.98 -33.18 4.04
CA GLU A 63 -11.32 -33.34 3.48
C GLU A 63 -11.80 -34.77 3.79
N SER A 64 -12.65 -34.89 4.81
CA SER A 64 -13.44 -36.09 5.04
C SER A 64 -14.54 -36.14 3.98
N ILE A 65 -14.22 -36.78 2.86
CA ILE A 65 -15.20 -37.23 1.86
C ILE A 65 -16.06 -38.29 2.54
N SER A 66 -17.31 -37.94 2.86
CA SER A 66 -18.35 -38.86 3.34
C SER A 66 -19.18 -39.40 2.17
#